data_AF-A0A6I6S9A5-F1
#
_entry.id   AF-A0A6I6S9A5-F1
#
_cell.length_a   1.000
_cell.length_b   1.000
_cell.length_c   1.000
_cell.angle_alpha   90.00
_cell.angle_beta   90.00
_cell.angle_gamma   90.00
#
_symmetry.space_group_name_H-M   'P 1'
#
loop_
_entity.id
_entity.type
_entity.pdbx_description
1 polymer ?
#
loop_
_entity_poly.entity_id
_entity_poly.type
_entity_poly.pdbx_seq_one_letter_code
_entity_poly.pdbx_strand_id
1 'polypeptide(L)'
;MTTTDADTNGSTAAAAACHGPDPESAPLDGPGAVTDDAAQTSPHAPHGYAKQKDAHIKRLRRIEGQIRGLQRMLEEDVYCIDILTQVSASTKGLQSFGLQLLEEHLRHCVAAAVIESSAPGAVKGPEAIDAKVREATRAIERMLRT
;
A
#
# COMPACT_ATOMS: atom_id res chain seq x y z
N MET A 1 -57.99 -15.69 5.12
CA MET A 1 -57.72 -14.90 6.34
C MET A 1 -57.58 -15.90 7.48
N THR A 2 -56.41 -15.87 8.13
CA THR A 2 -55.94 -16.68 9.28
C THR A 2 -55.74 -18.18 9.07
N THR A 3 -54.51 -18.55 8.73
CA THR A 3 -53.87 -19.82 9.13
C THR A 3 -52.61 -19.46 9.92
N THR A 4 -52.49 -20.06 11.10
CA THR A 4 -51.44 -19.88 12.09
C THR A 4 -50.28 -20.82 11.76
N ASP A 5 -49.06 -20.29 11.60
CA ASP A 5 -47.84 -21.07 11.38
C ASP A 5 -46.85 -20.92 12.55
N ALA A 6 -46.53 -22.08 13.11
CA ALA A 6 -45.21 -22.59 13.50
C ALA A 6 -44.32 -21.78 14.47
N ASP A 7 -44.26 -22.30 15.70
CA ASP A 7 -43.09 -22.29 16.57
C ASP A 7 -41.84 -22.82 15.85
N THR A 8 -40.74 -22.07 15.90
CA THR A 8 -39.39 -22.65 15.74
C THR A 8 -38.48 -22.18 16.87
N ASN A 9 -37.88 -23.20 17.47
CA ASN A 9 -37.08 -23.25 18.67
C ASN A 9 -35.64 -22.73 18.45
N GLY A 10 -34.96 -22.36 19.54
CA GLY A 10 -33.56 -22.73 19.71
C GLY A 10 -32.47 -21.64 19.74
N SER A 11 -32.07 -21.31 20.97
CA SER A 11 -30.69 -21.37 21.43
C SER A 11 -29.71 -20.24 21.09
N THR A 12 -29.63 -19.27 22.01
CA THR A 12 -28.45 -18.45 22.27
C THR A 12 -27.67 -19.03 23.47
N ALA A 13 -26.36 -19.26 23.31
CA ALA A 13 -25.32 -19.05 24.34
C ALA A 13 -23.95 -19.66 23.97
N ALA A 14 -22.91 -19.05 24.57
CA ALA A 14 -21.53 -19.49 24.78
C ALA A 14 -20.55 -19.26 23.61
N ALA A 15 -19.60 -18.30 23.66
CA ALA A 15 -18.54 -17.97 24.63
C ALA A 15 -17.34 -18.93 24.62
N ALA A 16 -16.19 -18.35 24.22
CA ALA A 16 -14.80 -18.59 24.64
C ALA A 16 -14.27 -20.03 24.78
N ALA A 17 -13.19 -20.35 24.05
CA ALA A 17 -11.85 -20.51 24.61
C ALA A 17 -10.85 -21.14 23.62
N CYS A 18 -9.61 -20.75 23.82
CA CYS A 18 -8.35 -21.15 23.21
C CYS A 18 -7.82 -22.47 23.79
N HIS A 19 -7.33 -23.38 22.94
CA HIS A 19 -6.20 -24.29 23.21
C HIS A 19 -5.77 -25.02 21.92
N GLY A 20 -4.47 -25.06 21.64
CA GLY A 20 -3.87 -25.77 20.50
C GLY A 20 -3.84 -27.30 20.67
N PRO A 21 -3.23 -28.01 19.70
CA PRO A 21 -2.08 -28.84 20.07
C PRO A 21 -0.97 -28.90 19.00
N ASP A 22 0.29 -28.97 19.45
CA ASP A 22 1.41 -29.64 18.75
C ASP A 22 1.47 -31.12 19.24
N PRO A 23 2.26 -32.09 18.69
CA PRO A 23 3.44 -31.96 17.80
C PRO A 23 3.67 -33.07 16.71
N GLU A 24 4.75 -32.85 15.93
CA GLU A 24 5.73 -33.84 15.39
C GLU A 24 5.45 -34.72 14.15
N SER A 25 6.16 -34.41 13.04
CA SER A 25 6.86 -35.40 12.20
C SER A 25 7.98 -34.72 11.35
N ALA A 26 9.23 -35.13 11.56
CA ALA A 26 10.49 -34.63 10.97
C ALA A 26 10.80 -35.23 9.56
N PRO A 27 12.04 -35.19 9.03
CA PRO A 27 12.71 -34.08 8.34
C PRO A 27 13.10 -34.43 6.87
N LEU A 28 13.47 -33.45 6.04
CA LEU A 28 14.24 -33.71 4.80
C LEU A 28 15.41 -32.73 4.69
N ASP A 29 16.61 -33.31 4.75
CA ASP A 29 17.92 -32.69 4.56
C ASP A 29 18.10 -32.06 3.16
N GLY A 30 18.74 -30.89 3.13
CA GLY A 30 19.34 -30.30 1.94
C GLY A 30 20.22 -29.09 2.31
N PRO A 31 21.54 -29.10 2.06
CA PRO A 31 22.44 -28.03 2.47
C PRO A 31 22.39 -26.90 1.43
N GLY A 32 21.53 -25.91 1.66
CA GLY A 32 21.54 -24.64 0.95
C GLY A 32 21.82 -23.53 1.94
N ALA A 33 23.09 -23.13 2.07
CA ALA A 33 23.48 -21.97 2.86
C ALA A 33 22.81 -20.70 2.31
N VAL A 34 21.73 -20.27 2.94
CA VAL A 34 21.21 -18.91 2.82
C VAL A 34 21.59 -18.20 4.12
N THR A 35 22.50 -17.24 3.99
CA THR A 35 22.90 -16.36 5.09
C THR A 35 21.69 -15.59 5.57
N ASP A 36 21.40 -15.70 6.87
CA ASP A 36 20.50 -14.84 7.63
C ASP A 36 20.94 -13.37 7.49
N ASP A 37 20.39 -12.65 6.50
CA ASP A 37 20.31 -11.20 6.56
C ASP A 37 18.96 -10.85 7.18
N ALA A 38 18.96 -10.86 8.52
CA ALA A 38 17.83 -10.48 9.34
C ALA A 38 17.34 -9.09 8.91
N ALA A 39 16.17 -9.09 8.28
CA ALA A 39 15.40 -7.90 7.93
C ALA A 39 15.24 -7.01 9.16
N GLN A 40 16.06 -5.96 9.22
CA GLN A 40 15.96 -4.89 10.21
C GLN A 40 14.68 -4.09 9.95
N THR A 41 13.55 -4.58 10.45
CA THR A 41 12.31 -3.82 10.46
C THR A 41 12.35 -2.85 11.64
N SER A 42 13.06 -1.74 11.47
CA SER A 42 13.01 -0.62 12.41
C SER A 42 11.57 -0.08 12.47
N PRO A 43 11.04 0.29 13.65
CA PRO A 43 9.68 0.82 13.77
C PRO A 43 9.66 2.24 13.18
N HIS A 44 9.34 2.35 11.89
CA HIS A 44 9.24 3.64 11.22
C HIS A 44 8.06 4.43 11.79
N ALA A 45 8.33 5.70 12.13
CA ALA A 45 7.35 6.73 12.49
C ALA A 45 6.12 6.67 11.55
N PRO A 46 4.90 6.99 12.05
CA PRO A 46 3.66 6.78 11.31
C PRO A 46 3.78 7.40 9.92
N HIS A 47 3.82 6.53 8.90
CA HIS A 47 4.01 6.98 7.54
C HIS A 47 2.91 7.99 7.18
N GLY A 48 3.30 9.14 6.60
CA GLY A 48 2.38 10.26 6.33
C GLY A 48 1.12 9.88 5.55
N TYR A 49 1.13 8.76 4.81
CA TYR A 49 -0.03 8.24 4.09
C TYR A 49 -1.08 7.50 4.96
N ALA A 50 -0.86 7.32 6.26
CA ALA A 50 -1.72 6.50 7.12
C ALA A 50 -3.19 6.95 7.12
N LYS A 51 -3.47 8.26 6.99
CA LYS A 51 -4.84 8.80 6.91
C LYS A 51 -5.54 8.51 5.58
N GLN A 52 -4.78 8.29 4.50
CA GLN A 52 -5.32 8.06 3.15
C GLN A 52 -5.03 6.65 2.62
N LYS A 53 -4.54 5.75 3.49
CA LYS A 53 -4.12 4.40 3.15
C LYS A 53 -5.18 3.62 2.38
N ASP A 54 -6.44 3.66 2.83
CA ASP A 54 -7.53 2.94 2.16
C ASP A 54 -7.84 3.52 0.77
N ALA A 55 -7.75 4.83 0.60
CA ALA A 55 -7.94 5.48 -0.70
C ALA A 55 -6.82 5.11 -1.68
N HIS A 56 -5.58 5.05 -1.20
CA HIS A 56 -4.42 4.60 -1.97
C HIS A 56 -4.55 3.14 -2.41
N ILE A 57 -4.90 2.24 -1.47
CA ILE A 57 -5.14 0.83 -1.76
C ILE A 57 -6.27 0.67 -2.78
N LYS A 58 -7.36 1.43 -2.65
CA LYS A 58 -8.49 1.38 -3.60
C LYS A 58 -8.07 1.79 -5.02
N ARG A 59 -7.20 2.79 -5.17
CA ARG A 59 -6.64 3.17 -6.49
C ARG A 59 -5.75 2.08 -7.07
N LEU A 60 -4.86 1.51 -6.26
CA LEU A 60 -4.00 0.41 -6.69
C LEU A 60 -4.81 -0.82 -7.14
N ARG A 61 -5.87 -1.20 -6.41
CA ARG A 61 -6.79 -2.27 -6.82
C ARG A 61 -7.47 -1.99 -8.17
N ARG A 62 -7.80 -0.73 -8.46
CA ARG A 62 -8.36 -0.34 -9.76
C ARG A 62 -7.33 -0.51 -10.87
N ILE A 63 -6.09 -0.06 -10.65
CA ILE A 63 -4.98 -0.19 -11.61
C ILE A 63 -4.67 -1.67 -11.87
N GLU A 64 -4.61 -2.49 -10.82
CA GLU A 64 -4.45 -3.94 -10.93
C GLU A 64 -5.54 -4.58 -11.80
N GLY A 65 -6.79 -4.13 -11.66
CA GLY A 65 -7.90 -4.54 -12.53
C GLY A 65 -7.69 -4.14 -14.00
N GLN A 66 -7.07 -2.98 -14.27
CA GLN A 66 -6.70 -2.57 -15.62
C GLN A 66 -5.60 -3.47 -16.20
N ILE A 67 -4.60 -3.85 -15.40
CA ILE A 67 -3.53 -4.77 -15.84
C ILE A 67 -4.09 -6.16 -16.15
N ARG A 68 -4.98 -6.69 -15.31
CA ARG A 68 -5.74 -7.91 -15.64
C ARG A 68 -6.60 -7.76 -16.89
N GLY A 69 -7.09 -6.54 -17.18
CA GLY A 69 -7.81 -6.23 -18.41
C GLY A 69 -6.91 -6.37 -19.63
N LEU A 70 -5.70 -5.82 -19.57
CA LEU A 70 -4.70 -5.93 -20.64
C LEU A 70 -4.35 -7.39 -20.95
N GLN A 71 -4.23 -8.24 -19.92
CA GLN A 71 -3.99 -9.69 -20.11
C GLN A 71 -5.11 -10.34 -20.94
N ARG A 72 -6.38 -10.11 -20.59
CA ARG A 72 -7.53 -10.62 -21.36
C ARG A 72 -7.56 -10.07 -22.79
N MET A 73 -7.25 -8.79 -22.98
CA MET A 73 -7.19 -8.20 -24.32
C MET A 73 -6.16 -8.89 -25.21
N LEU A 74 -5.04 -9.37 -24.64
CA LEU A 74 -4.05 -10.16 -25.38
C LEU A 74 -4.54 -11.58 -25.66
N GLU A 75 -5.18 -12.23 -24.69
CA GLU A 75 -5.78 -13.57 -24.86
C GLU A 75 -6.89 -13.59 -25.91
N GLU A 76 -7.61 -12.48 -26.07
CA GLU A 76 -8.71 -12.30 -27.02
C GLU A 76 -8.26 -11.70 -28.37
N ASP A 77 -6.95 -11.55 -28.61
CA ASP A 77 -6.37 -10.97 -29.83
C ASP A 77 -6.95 -9.59 -30.20
N VAL A 78 -7.21 -8.75 -29.18
CA VAL A 78 -7.77 -7.40 -29.36
C VAL A 78 -6.81 -6.52 -30.17
N TYR A 79 -7.38 -5.60 -30.95
CA TYR A 79 -6.62 -4.68 -31.78
C TYR A 79 -5.58 -3.88 -30.99
N CYS A 80 -4.35 -3.86 -31.50
CA CYS A 80 -3.19 -3.31 -30.80
C CYS A 80 -3.39 -1.85 -30.34
N ILE A 81 -4.12 -1.03 -31.09
CA ILE A 81 -4.36 0.38 -30.73
C ILE A 81 -5.24 0.50 -29.49
N ASP A 82 -6.20 -0.41 -29.30
CA ASP A 82 -7.06 -0.44 -28.11
C ASP A 82 -6.26 -0.88 -26.87
N ILE A 83 -5.36 -1.86 -27.05
CA ILE A 83 -4.42 -2.28 -25.99
C ILE A 83 -3.53 -1.10 -25.59
N LEU A 84 -2.93 -0.39 -26.55
CA LEU A 84 -2.09 0.78 -26.28
C LEU A 84 -2.86 1.92 -25.59
N THR A 85 -4.13 2.10 -25.93
CA THR A 85 -5.02 3.04 -25.25
C THR A 85 -5.21 2.66 -23.78
N GLN A 86 -5.42 1.38 -23.49
CA GLN A 86 -5.60 0.88 -22.13
C GLN A 86 -4.29 0.88 -21.32
N VAL A 87 -3.14 0.65 -21.97
CA VAL A 87 -1.81 0.86 -21.37
C VAL A 87 -1.68 2.32 -20.93
N SER A 88 -2.01 3.26 -21.81
CA SER A 88 -1.96 4.70 -21.53
C SER A 88 -2.90 5.11 -20.39
N ALA A 89 -4.06 4.46 -20.26
CA ALA A 89 -4.96 4.69 -19.13
C ALA A 89 -4.38 4.18 -17.80
N SER A 90 -3.68 3.04 -17.83
CA SER A 90 -3.04 2.43 -16.66
C SER A 90 -1.84 3.24 -16.17
N THR A 91 -0.99 3.72 -17.10
CA THR A 91 0.16 4.57 -16.78
C THR A 91 -0.27 5.91 -16.18
N LYS A 92 -1.31 6.56 -16.74
CA LYS A 92 -1.91 7.77 -16.15
C LYS A 92 -2.43 7.52 -14.73
N GLY A 93 -3.03 6.35 -14.49
CA GLY A 93 -3.47 5.94 -13.15
C GLY A 93 -2.31 5.87 -12.15
N LEU A 94 -1.20 5.25 -12.55
CA LEU A 94 0.02 5.15 -11.73
C LEU A 94 0.68 6.50 -11.48
N GLN A 95 0.78 7.36 -12.50
CA GLN A 95 1.30 8.72 -12.37
C GLN A 95 0.45 9.54 -11.38
N SER A 96 -0.89 9.49 -11.51
CA SER A 96 -1.80 10.17 -10.60
C SER A 96 -1.65 9.67 -9.15
N PHE A 97 -1.51 8.36 -8.96
CA PHE A 97 -1.25 7.78 -7.64
C PHE A 97 0.09 8.25 -7.04
N GLY A 98 1.16 8.24 -7.84
CA GLY A 98 2.48 8.70 -7.42
C GLY A 98 2.50 10.18 -7.01
N LEU A 99 1.80 11.04 -7.76
CA LEU A 99 1.66 12.46 -7.42
C LEU A 99 0.93 12.66 -6.08
N GLN A 100 -0.10 11.87 -5.79
CA GLN A 100 -0.81 11.96 -4.51
C GLN A 100 0.06 11.57 -3.32
N LEU A 101 0.86 10.51 -3.46
CA LEU A 101 1.82 10.14 -2.42
C LEU A 101 2.87 11.22 -2.18
N LEU A 102 3.34 11.85 -3.26
CA LEU A 102 4.30 12.93 -3.20
C LEU A 102 3.72 14.18 -2.53
N GLU A 103 2.49 14.57 -2.88
CA GLU A 103 1.79 15.70 -2.25
C GLU A 103 1.65 15.48 -0.74
N GLU A 104 1.25 14.28 -0.34
CA GLU A 104 1.14 13.90 1.07
C GLU A 104 2.49 13.92 1.79
N HIS A 105 3.55 13.45 1.12
CA HIS A 105 4.91 13.50 1.64
C HIS A 105 5.38 14.93 1.85
N LEU A 106 5.19 15.81 0.86
CA LEU A 106 5.53 17.23 0.97
C LEU A 106 4.76 17.90 2.10
N ARG A 107 3.44 17.67 2.17
CA ARG A 107 2.59 18.27 3.21
C ARG A 107 3.04 17.87 4.62
N HIS A 108 3.41 16.62 4.86
CA HIS A 108 3.79 16.15 6.18
C HIS A 108 5.25 16.40 6.52
N CYS A 109 6.18 16.07 5.61
CA CYS A 109 7.61 16.17 5.89
C CYS A 109 8.11 17.62 5.84
N VAL A 110 7.59 18.47 4.94
CA VAL A 110 7.98 19.88 4.91
C VAL A 110 7.32 20.64 6.06
N ALA A 111 6.04 20.41 6.36
CA ALA A 111 5.40 21.08 7.49
C ALA A 111 6.04 20.68 8.84
N ALA A 112 6.38 19.40 9.02
CA ALA A 112 7.11 18.96 10.22
C ALA A 112 8.49 19.61 10.30
N ALA A 113 9.25 19.68 9.19
CA ALA A 113 10.56 20.34 9.17
C ALA A 113 10.48 21.84 9.47
N VAL A 114 9.44 22.54 8.99
CA VAL A 114 9.19 23.96 9.30
C VAL A 114 8.90 24.16 10.79
N ILE A 115 8.05 23.32 11.37
CA ILE A 115 7.72 23.37 12.81
C ILE A 115 8.96 23.09 13.66
N GLU A 116 9.73 22.05 13.31
CA GLU A 116 10.99 21.72 14.00
C GLU A 116 12.01 22.86 13.90
N SER A 117 12.12 23.52 12.74
CA SER A 117 13.05 24.63 12.53
C SER A 117 12.66 25.93 13.26
N SER A 118 11.39 26.07 13.64
CA SER A 118 10.86 27.27 14.32
C SER A 118 10.91 27.16 15.85
N ALA A 119 11.31 26.00 16.40
CA ALA A 119 11.37 25.78 17.84
C ALA A 119 12.60 26.45 18.48
N PRO A 120 12.50 27.02 19.69
CA PRO A 120 13.64 27.61 20.40
C PRO A 120 14.71 26.54 20.67
N GLY A 121 15.92 26.71 20.13
CA GLY A 121 17.02 25.76 20.25
C GLY A 121 17.12 24.71 19.13
N ALA A 122 16.39 24.88 18.02
CA ALA A 122 16.49 23.99 16.87
C ALA A 122 17.91 23.99 16.26
N VAL A 123 18.54 22.82 16.24
CA VAL A 123 19.87 22.58 15.66
C VAL A 123 19.82 22.47 14.13
N LYS A 124 18.64 22.25 13.55
CA LYS A 124 18.41 22.08 12.12
C LYS A 124 17.85 23.37 11.53
N GLY A 125 18.73 24.15 10.90
CA GLY A 125 18.36 25.34 10.13
C GLY A 125 17.64 25.01 8.81
N PRO A 126 17.45 26.01 7.92
CA PRO A 126 16.74 25.87 6.63
C PRO A 126 17.26 24.74 5.72
N GLU A 127 18.50 24.27 5.93
CA GLU A 127 19.11 23.16 5.19
C GLU A 127 18.33 21.83 5.28
N ALA A 128 17.63 21.59 6.40
CA ALA A 128 16.83 20.37 6.57
C ALA A 128 15.58 20.36 5.68
N ILE A 129 14.96 21.52 5.47
CA ILE A 129 13.83 21.70 4.55
C ILE A 129 14.33 21.51 3.12
N ASP A 130 15.44 22.15 2.76
CA ASP A 130 16.03 22.03 1.42
C ASP A 130 16.42 20.58 1.08
N ALA A 131 16.91 19.81 2.05
CA ALA A 131 17.21 18.39 1.86
C ALA A 131 15.94 17.58 1.51
N LYS A 132 14.82 17.84 2.20
CA LYS A 132 13.54 17.18 1.95
C LYS A 132 12.92 17.59 0.61
N VAL A 133 13.03 18.87 0.25
CA VAL A 133 12.60 19.37 -1.06
C VAL A 133 13.42 18.71 -2.18
N ARG A 134 14.75 18.62 -2.04
CA ARG A 134 15.61 17.93 -3.02
C ARG A 134 15.26 16.45 -3.19
N GLU A 135 14.94 15.77 -2.09
CA GLU A 135 14.49 14.36 -2.11
C GLU A 135 13.20 14.20 -2.93
N ALA A 136 12.21 15.06 -2.68
CA ALA A 136 10.96 15.10 -3.43
C ALA A 136 11.17 15.41 -4.92
N THR A 137 11.99 16.42 -5.24
CA THR A 137 12.32 16.77 -6.63
C THR A 137 12.96 15.61 -7.39
N ARG A 138 13.89 14.87 -6.76
CA ARG A 138 14.48 13.66 -7.36
C ARG A 138 13.46 12.55 -7.61
N ALA A 139 12.41 12.45 -6.79
CA ALA A 139 11.32 11.51 -7.03
C ALA A 139 10.47 11.93 -8.24
N ILE A 140 10.16 13.22 -8.38
CA ILE A 140 9.44 13.77 -9.54
C ILE A 140 10.22 13.55 -10.83
N GLU A 141 11.52 13.85 -10.85
CA GLU A 141 12.36 13.66 -12.04
C GLU A 141 12.41 12.20 -12.51
N ARG A 142 12.36 11.24 -11.58
CA ARG A 142 12.24 9.82 -11.95
C ARG A 142 10.89 9.50 -12.56
N MET A 143 9.81 10.10 -12.06
CA MET A 143 8.46 9.91 -12.58
C MET A 143 8.24 10.57 -13.95
N LEU A 144 8.88 11.70 -14.24
CA LEU A 144 8.73 12.40 -15.52
C LEU A 144 9.52 11.77 -16.67
N ARG A 145 10.40 10.80 -16.38
CA ARG A 145 11.22 10.10 -17.38
C ARG A 145 10.63 8.77 -17.87
N THR A 146 9.47 8.37 -17.34
CA THR A 146 8.73 7.14 -17.73
C THR A 146 7.64 7.44 -18.74
#